data_AF-A0A517SV58-F1
#
_entry.id   AF-A0A517SV58-F1
#
_cell.length_a   1.000
_cell.length_b   1.000
_cell.length_c   1.000
_cell.angle_alpha   90.00
_cell.angle_beta   90.00
_cell.angle_gamma   90.00
#
_symmetry.space_group_name_H-M   'P 1'
#
loop_
_entity.id
_entity.type
_entity.pdbx_description
1 polymer ?
#
loop_
_entity_poly.entity_id
_entity_poly.type
_entity_poly.pdbx_seq_one_letter_code
_entity_poly.pdbx_strand_id
1 'polypeptide(L)'
;MAWLILVIAGLFEVGWAIGLKYTEGFTKLLPSIWTVGAIVVSMTMLAIALRTLPVGTGYAVWVGIGTVGTVTLGIIWFDEPASAGRLFFVTLIIVGIVGLKWVTPIERPKAGHNIDPHNSQAIAGQGTHQPRSNATN
;
A
#
# COMPACT_ATOMS: atom_id res chain seq x y z
N MET A 1 2.49 16.79 7.25
CA MET A 1 1.07 16.40 7.33
C MET A 1 0.81 14.93 7.01
N ALA A 2 1.44 14.34 5.98
CA ALA A 2 1.22 12.94 5.60
C ALA A 2 1.41 11.90 6.73
N TRP A 3 2.40 12.08 7.61
CA TRP A 3 2.59 11.21 8.78
C TRP A 3 1.40 11.20 9.75
N LEU A 4 0.77 12.35 10.00
CA LEU A 4 -0.42 12.42 10.86
C LEU A 4 -1.60 11.72 10.19
N ILE A 5 -1.80 11.95 8.88
CA ILE A 5 -2.81 11.26 8.08
C ILE A 5 -2.61 9.74 8.13
N LEU A 6 -1.34 9.28 8.05
CA LEU A 6 -1.00 7.86 8.12
C LEU A 6 -1.34 7.25 9.49
N VAL A 7 -1.08 7.99 10.58
CA VAL A 7 -1.44 7.55 11.93
C VAL A 7 -2.95 7.47 12.10
N ILE A 8 -3.69 8.47 11.61
CA ILE A 8 -5.16 8.45 11.64
C ILE A 8 -5.71 7.33 10.74
N ALA A 9 -5.09 7.06 9.59
CA ALA A 9 -5.45 5.95 8.71
C ALA A 9 -5.31 4.59 9.42
N GLY A 10 -4.22 4.41 10.17
CA GLY A 10 -3.99 3.21 10.97
C GLY A 10 -4.97 3.09 12.16
N LEU A 11 -5.36 4.19 12.80
CA LEU A 11 -6.41 4.17 13.83
C LEU A 11 -7.77 3.75 13.25
N PHE A 12 -8.12 4.26 12.06
CA PHE A 12 -9.30 3.80 11.33
C PHE A 12 -9.21 2.33 10.93
N GLU A 13 -7.99 1.85 10.65
CA GLU A 13 -7.74 0.44 10.36
C GLU A 13 -8.15 -0.47 11.50
N VAL A 14 -7.69 -0.13 12.71
CA VAL A 14 -8.05 -0.84 13.94
C VAL A 14 -9.56 -0.84 14.15
N GLY A 15 -10.23 0.29 13.87
CA GLY A 15 -11.67 0.44 14.00
C GLY A 15 -12.46 -0.51 13.09
N TRP A 16 -12.10 -0.62 11.80
CA TRP A 16 -12.79 -1.54 10.89
C TRP A 16 -12.39 -3.00 11.10
N ALA A 17 -11.14 -3.28 11.51
CA ALA A 17 -10.70 -4.63 11.82
C ALA A 17 -11.49 -5.22 13.00
N ILE A 18 -11.76 -4.42 14.02
CA ILE A 18 -12.65 -4.78 15.14
C ILE A 18 -14.11 -4.85 14.67
N GLY A 19 -14.54 -3.89 13.85
CA GLY A 19 -15.88 -3.86 13.26
C GLY A 19 -16.26 -5.14 12.54
N LEU A 20 -15.32 -5.74 11.79
CA LEU A 20 -15.52 -7.04 11.12
C LEU A 20 -15.96 -8.14 12.09
N LYS A 21 -15.40 -8.18 13.30
CA LYS A 21 -15.78 -9.16 14.33
C LYS A 21 -17.22 -8.97 14.80
N TYR A 22 -17.73 -7.73 14.78
CA TYR A 22 -19.13 -7.39 15.10
C TYR A 22 -20.10 -7.57 13.93
N THR A 23 -19.62 -7.70 12.70
CA THR A 23 -20.50 -7.92 11.53
C THR A 23 -21.12 -9.32 11.51
N GLU A 24 -20.63 -10.26 12.33
CA GLU A 24 -21.04 -11.68 12.31
C GLU A 24 -20.99 -12.28 10.89
N GLY A 25 -19.94 -11.94 10.13
CA GLY A 25 -19.79 -12.37 8.74
C GLY A 25 -20.72 -11.64 7.76
N PHE A 26 -20.91 -10.32 7.97
CA PHE A 26 -21.79 -9.44 7.19
C PHE A 26 -23.30 -9.70 7.31
N THR A 27 -23.73 -10.44 8.33
CA THR A 27 -25.16 -10.67 8.61
C THR A 27 -25.84 -9.46 9.25
N LYS A 28 -25.08 -8.62 9.98
CA LYS A 28 -25.58 -7.37 10.55
C LYS A 28 -25.30 -6.17 9.65
N LEU A 29 -26.35 -5.56 9.10
CA LEU A 29 -26.28 -4.43 8.15
C LEU A 29 -25.61 -3.17 8.72
N LEU A 30 -25.98 -2.74 9.94
CA LEU A 30 -25.44 -1.53 10.56
C LEU A 30 -23.91 -1.60 10.77
N PRO A 31 -23.37 -2.64 11.45
CA PRO A 31 -21.92 -2.80 11.61
C PRO A 31 -21.19 -2.97 10.27
N SER A 32 -21.82 -3.62 9.30
CA SER A 32 -21.22 -3.84 7.97
C SER A 32 -21.03 -2.55 7.20
N ILE A 33 -22.02 -1.68 7.18
CA ILE A 33 -21.93 -0.36 6.52
C ILE A 33 -20.83 0.48 7.17
N TRP A 34 -20.77 0.49 8.50
CA TRP A 34 -19.73 1.22 9.24
C TRP A 34 -18.34 0.68 8.94
N THR A 35 -18.19 -0.64 8.92
CA THR A 35 -16.92 -1.32 8.62
C THR A 35 -16.45 -0.99 7.20
N VAL A 36 -17.34 -1.09 6.21
CA VAL A 36 -17.01 -0.75 4.82
C VAL A 36 -16.66 0.73 4.67
N GLY A 37 -17.42 1.62 5.31
CA GLY A 37 -17.12 3.06 5.31
C GLY A 37 -15.74 3.35 5.91
N ALA A 38 -15.42 2.72 7.03
CA ALA A 38 -14.13 2.86 7.70
C ALA A 38 -12.96 2.28 6.87
N ILE A 39 -13.16 1.16 6.15
CA ILE A 39 -12.20 0.62 5.18
C ILE A 39 -11.91 1.67 4.09
N VAL A 40 -12.95 2.24 3.47
CA VAL A 40 -12.80 3.22 2.39
C VAL A 40 -12.05 4.46 2.89
N VAL A 41 -12.39 4.96 4.08
CA VAL A 41 -11.72 6.12 4.69
C VAL A 41 -10.25 5.81 4.98
N SER A 42 -9.96 4.66 5.61
CA SER A 42 -8.60 4.22 5.93
C SER A 42 -7.73 4.11 4.66
N MET A 43 -8.25 3.44 3.64
CA MET A 43 -7.58 3.28 2.34
C MET A 43 -7.35 4.60 1.62
N THR A 44 -8.31 5.52 1.69
CA THR A 44 -8.18 6.85 1.06
C THR A 44 -7.11 7.67 1.76
N MET A 45 -7.09 7.69 3.10
CA MET A 45 -6.04 8.39 3.85
C MET A 45 -4.65 7.78 3.60
N LEU A 46 -4.55 6.45 3.56
CA LEU A 46 -3.31 5.77 3.19
C LEU A 46 -2.85 6.21 1.80
N ALA A 47 -3.73 6.13 0.79
CA ALA A 47 -3.40 6.53 -0.57
C ALA A 47 -2.92 7.99 -0.64
N ILE A 48 -3.51 8.91 0.12
CA ILE A 48 -3.07 10.30 0.21
C ILE A 48 -1.68 10.40 0.85
N ALA A 49 -1.42 9.67 1.94
CA ALA A 49 -0.11 9.69 2.61
C ALA A 49 1.00 9.13 1.69
N LEU A 50 0.70 8.06 0.94
CA LEU A 50 1.63 7.41 0.00
C LEU A 50 1.96 8.28 -1.23
N ARG A 51 1.21 9.35 -1.51
CA ARG A 51 1.62 10.34 -2.53
C ARG A 51 2.89 11.09 -2.17
N THR A 52 3.23 11.12 -0.88
CA THR A 52 4.40 11.85 -0.35
C THR A 52 5.41 10.95 0.34
N LEU A 53 4.98 9.79 0.84
CA LEU A 53 5.84 8.83 1.52
C LEU A 53 6.17 7.65 0.59
N PRO A 54 7.40 7.09 0.66
CA PRO A 54 7.72 5.86 -0.06
C PRO A 54 6.74 4.74 0.29
N VAL A 55 6.26 4.03 -0.73
CA VAL A 55 5.19 3.02 -0.58
C VAL A 55 5.55 1.98 0.49
N GLY A 56 6.78 1.47 0.44
CA GLY A 56 7.27 0.49 1.42
C GLY A 56 7.25 1.00 2.86
N THR A 57 7.62 2.27 3.10
CA THR A 57 7.62 2.84 4.46
C THR A 57 6.21 3.16 4.95
N GLY A 58 5.38 3.76 4.10
CA GLY A 58 4.03 4.15 4.49
C GLY A 58 3.14 2.93 4.76
N TYR A 59 3.20 1.91 3.91
CA TYR A 59 2.45 0.67 4.11
C TYR A 59 2.91 -0.09 5.36
N ALA A 60 4.24 -0.19 5.57
CA ALA A 60 4.82 -0.81 6.75
C ALA A 60 4.30 -0.18 8.06
N VAL A 61 4.30 1.15 8.14
CA VAL A 61 3.83 1.87 9.34
C VAL A 61 2.31 1.72 9.51
N TRP A 62 1.53 1.79 8.43
CA TRP A 62 0.08 1.60 8.47
C TRP A 62 -0.28 0.22 9.04
N VAL A 63 0.25 -0.86 8.45
CA VAL A 63 0.04 -2.25 8.93
C VAL A 63 0.56 -2.42 10.36
N GLY A 64 1.67 -1.78 10.72
CA GLY A 64 2.22 -1.84 12.08
C GLY A 64 1.25 -1.27 13.12
N ILE A 65 0.66 -0.10 12.84
CA ILE A 65 -0.34 0.54 13.72
C ILE A 65 -1.59 -0.33 13.79
N GLY A 66 -2.09 -0.80 12.65
CA GLY A 66 -3.23 -1.73 12.59
C GLY A 66 -2.99 -2.97 13.44
N THR A 67 -1.85 -3.63 13.28
CA THR A 67 -1.49 -4.85 14.02
C THR A 67 -1.45 -4.60 15.52
N VAL A 68 -0.70 -3.58 15.97
CA VAL A 68 -0.56 -3.26 17.41
C VAL A 68 -1.91 -2.91 18.03
N GLY A 69 -2.68 -2.04 17.36
CA GLY A 69 -3.99 -1.61 17.87
C GLY A 69 -5.00 -2.76 17.92
N THR A 70 -5.08 -3.57 16.87
CA THR A 70 -6.03 -4.68 16.79
C THR A 70 -5.69 -5.79 17.79
N VAL A 71 -4.41 -6.11 17.99
CA VAL A 71 -3.99 -7.08 19.02
C VAL A 71 -4.27 -6.54 20.43
N THR A 72 -3.97 -5.27 20.68
CA THR A 72 -4.21 -4.63 22.00
C THR A 72 -5.70 -4.62 22.33
N LEU A 73 -6.55 -4.20 21.40
CA LEU A 73 -8.01 -4.21 21.58
C LEU A 73 -8.59 -5.63 21.57
N GLY A 74 -7.99 -6.56 20.84
CA GLY A 74 -8.31 -7.99 20.90
C GLY A 74 -8.15 -8.56 22.30
N ILE A 75 -7.05 -8.23 22.98
CA ILE A 75 -6.78 -8.67 24.34
C ILE A 75 -7.70 -7.96 25.35
N ILE A 76 -7.84 -6.63 25.27
CA ILE A 76 -8.58 -5.84 26.27
C ILE A 76 -10.11 -6.02 26.15
N TRP A 77 -10.65 -6.02 24.92
CA TRP A 77 -12.10 -5.96 24.70
C TRP A 77 -12.70 -7.35 24.43
N PHE A 78 -11.96 -8.20 23.71
CA PHE A 78 -12.45 -9.52 23.32
C PHE A 78 -11.92 -10.65 24.20
N ASP A 79 -11.17 -10.31 25.26
CA ASP A 79 -10.55 -11.24 26.21
C ASP A 79 -9.77 -12.35 25.49
N GLU A 80 -9.19 -12.01 24.34
CA GLU A 80 -8.46 -12.99 23.56
C GLU A 80 -7.17 -13.39 24.29
N PRO A 81 -6.80 -14.69 24.26
CA PRO A 81 -5.63 -15.16 24.99
C PRO A 81 -4.37 -14.45 24.50
N ALA A 82 -3.76 -13.69 25.42
CA ALA A 82 -2.44 -13.07 25.27
C ALA A 82 -1.34 -14.13 25.48
N SER A 83 -1.39 -15.22 24.72
CA SER A 83 -0.41 -16.30 24.85
C SER A 83 0.99 -15.77 24.48
N ALA A 84 2.01 -16.26 25.19
CA ALA A 84 3.39 -15.87 24.94
C ALA A 84 3.80 -16.10 23.47
N GLY A 85 3.29 -17.17 22.84
CA GLY A 85 3.50 -17.46 21.43
C GLY A 85 2.87 -16.42 20.50
N ARG A 86 1.64 -15.99 20.78
CA ARG A 86 0.97 -14.95 19.97
C ARG A 86 1.73 -13.63 20.03
N LEU A 87 2.10 -13.20 21.24
CA LEU A 87 2.90 -11.98 21.44
C LEU A 87 4.24 -12.07 20.72
N PHE A 88 4.93 -13.22 20.82
CA PHE A 88 6.20 -13.45 20.12
C PHE A 88 6.09 -13.27 18.60
N PHE A 89 5.09 -13.88 17.96
CA PHE A 89 4.90 -13.74 16.51
C PHE A 89 4.48 -12.33 16.10
N VAL A 90 3.65 -11.66 16.91
CA VAL A 90 3.30 -10.24 16.68
C VAL A 90 4.56 -9.37 16.76
N THR A 91 5.43 -9.59 17.74
CA THR A 91 6.71 -8.87 17.84
C THR A 91 7.61 -9.17 16.64
N LEU A 92 7.68 -10.41 16.15
CA LEU A 92 8.41 -10.77 14.94
C LEU A 92 7.91 -10.03 13.70
N ILE A 93 6.58 -9.90 13.53
CA ILE A 93 5.99 -9.11 12.44
C ILE A 93 6.44 -7.66 12.55
N ILE A 94 6.34 -7.07 13.75
CA ILE A 94 6.76 -5.67 13.98
C ILE A 94 8.26 -5.50 13.67
N VAL A 95 9.11 -6.42 14.12
CA VAL A 95 10.54 -6.40 13.83
C VAL A 95 10.81 -6.53 12.33
N GLY A 96 10.09 -7.40 11.62
CA GLY A 96 10.19 -7.55 10.17
C GLY A 96 9.80 -6.27 9.42
N ILE A 97 8.70 -5.62 9.85
CA ILE A 97 8.24 -4.32 9.32
C ILE A 97 9.31 -3.23 9.52
N VAL A 98 9.88 -3.14 10.73
CA VAL A 98 10.93 -2.16 11.03
C VAL A 98 12.21 -2.48 10.25
N GLY A 99 12.61 -3.75 10.16
CA GLY A 99 13.76 -4.18 9.37
C GLY A 99 13.63 -3.80 7.89
N LEU A 100 12.43 -3.97 7.32
CA LEU A 100 12.15 -3.58 5.94
C LEU A 100 12.37 -2.07 5.71
N LYS A 101 11.95 -1.23 6.67
CA LYS A 101 12.17 0.23 6.62
C LYS A 101 13.66 0.58 6.57
N TRP A 102 14.53 -0.19 7.23
CA TRP A 102 15.96 0.08 7.28
C TRP A 102 16.70 -0.40 6.03
N VAL A 103 16.21 -1.46 5.39
CA VAL A 103 16.85 -2.04 4.20
C VAL A 103 16.36 -1.37 2.90
N THR A 104 15.17 -0.77 2.90
CA THR A 104 14.57 -0.17 1.69
C THR A 104 15.28 1.15 1.33
N PRO A 105 15.97 1.24 0.17
CA PRO A 105 16.54 2.50 -0.32
C PRO A 105 15.42 3.48 -0.71
N ILE A 106 15.62 4.78 -0.47
CA ILE A 106 14.71 5.83 -0.94
C ILE A 106 14.64 5.77 -2.48
N GLU A 107 13.51 5.37 -3.04
CA GLU A 107 13.26 5.46 -4.48
C GLU A 107 13.32 6.93 -4.89
N ARG A 108 14.34 7.29 -5.68
CA ARG A 108 14.38 8.62 -6.30
C ARG A 108 13.28 8.67 -7.36
N PRO A 109 12.57 9.81 -7.53
CA PRO A 109 11.64 9.99 -8.62
C PRO A 109 12.32 9.57 -9.93
N LYS A 110 11.70 8.65 -10.70
CA LYS A 110 12.20 8.29 -12.02
C LYS A 110 12.30 9.58 -12.82
N ALA A 111 13.54 10.02 -13.11
CA ALA A 111 13.77 11.10 -14.05
C ALA A 111 12.98 10.76 -15.31
N GLY A 112 12.14 11.72 -15.74
CA GLY A 112 11.19 11.51 -16.81
C GLY A 112 11.87 10.83 -18.01
N HIS A 113 11.12 9.97 -18.69
CA HIS A 113 11.47 9.42 -19.98
C HIS A 113 11.90 10.57 -20.89
N ASN A 114 13.21 10.81 -20.94
CA ASN A 114 13.80 11.81 -21.80
C ASN A 114 13.66 11.20 -23.18
N ILE A 115 12.63 11.64 -23.89
CA ILE A 115 12.54 11.47 -25.33
C ILE A 115 13.81 12.11 -25.90
N ASP A 116 14.84 11.30 -26.10
CA ASP A 116 16.07 11.74 -26.76
C ASP A 116 15.66 12.33 -28.12
N PRO A 117 15.83 13.65 -28.35
CA PRO A 117 15.47 14.25 -29.63
C PRO A 117 16.31 13.67 -30.78
N HIS A 118 17.39 12.96 -30.46
CA HIS A 118 18.23 12.25 -31.41
C HIS A 118 17.63 10.94 -31.95
N ASN A 119 16.66 10.30 -31.26
CA ASN A 119 16.02 9.08 -31.78
C ASN A 119 14.81 9.37 -32.69
N SER A 120 14.23 10.57 -32.60
CA SER A 120 13.12 11.00 -33.48
C SER A 120 13.53 11.10 -34.95
N GLN A 121 14.81 11.35 -35.24
CA GLN A 121 15.32 11.39 -36.61
C GLN A 121 15.61 10.00 -37.20
N ALA A 122 15.84 8.99 -36.36
CA ALA A 122 16.04 7.61 -36.81
C ALA A 122 14.74 7.00 -37.35
N ILE A 123 13.60 7.31 -36.71
CA ILE A 123 12.28 6.80 -37.11
C ILE A 123 11.76 7.51 -38.37
N ALA A 124 12.08 8.79 -38.57
CA ALA A 124 11.70 9.52 -39.78
C ALA A 124 12.47 9.08 -41.05
N GLY A 125 13.63 8.42 -40.89
CA GLY A 125 14.49 8.00 -42.00
C GLY A 125 14.25 6.58 -42.54
N GLN A 126 13.40 5.77 -41.92
CA GLN A 126 13.16 4.37 -42.32
C GLN A 126 11.88 4.14 -43.13
N GLY A 127 11.19 5.21 -43.55
CA GLY A 127 9.91 5.13 -44.28
C GLY A 127 9.98 5.06 -45.81
N THR A 128 11.14 4.91 -46.44
CA THR A 128 11.26 4.97 -47.92
C THR A 128 12.24 3.94 -48.51
N HIS A 129 11.97 2.65 -48.34
CA HIS A 129 12.52 1.62 -49.23
C HIS A 129 11.47 1.13 -50.25
N GLN A 130 11.45 1.82 -51.40
CA GLN A 130 11.68 1.25 -52.73
C GLN A 130 10.76 0.09 -53.22
N PRO A 131 9.92 0.32 -54.26
CA PRO A 131 9.46 -0.76 -55.12
C PRO A 131 10.59 -1.13 -56.09
N ARG A 132 11.05 -2.38 -56.01
CA ARG A 132 11.89 -3.04 -57.03
C ARG A 132 11.11 -3.16 -58.34
N SER A 133 11.65 -2.64 -59.44
CA SER A 133 11.48 -3.21 -60.79
C SER A 133 12.40 -2.49 -61.79
N ASN A 134 13.49 -3.15 -62.20
CA ASN A 134 14.17 -2.84 -63.47
C ASN A 134 14.22 -4.13 -64.30
N ALA A 135 13.93 -3.95 -65.58
CA ALA A 135 13.56 -4.95 -66.56
C ALA A 135 14.71 -5.78 -67.12
N THR A 136 14.34 -6.70 -68.02
CA THR A 136 15.10 -7.43 -69.06
C THR A 136 15.69 -8.80 -68.70
N ASN A 137 14.98 -9.84 -69.19
CA ASN A 137 15.52 -10.82 -70.12
C ASN A 137 14.44 -11.12 -71.17
#